data_AF-A0A2V0NSU7-F1
#
_entry.id   AF-A0A2V0NSU7-F1
#
_cell.length_a   1.000
_cell.length_b   1.000
_cell.length_c   1.000
_cell.angle_alpha   90.00
_cell.angle_beta   90.00
_cell.angle_gamma   90.00
#
_symmetry.space_group_name_H-M   'P 1'
#
loop_
_entity.id
_entity.type
_entity.pdbx_description
1 polymer ?
#
loop_
_entity_poly.entity_id
_entity_poly.type
_entity_poly.pdbx_seq_one_letter_code
_entity_poly.pdbx_strand_id
1 'polypeptide(L)'
;MATDDLRAHLLKLQQEQLNAIGRGDYEAYAELCCGRMSCFEPEARGNLVEGLPFHETYFKHRAAGGATALLNTMSRPLVQLLGGEGDAAVGAVISYVRLVQVKDAEGKHATTATQETRVWERRRPGTGAEPWGTWINVHLHRSPA
;
A
#
# COMPACT_ATOMS: atom_id res chain seq x y z
N MET A 1 6.62 16.60 16.25
CA MET A 1 6.53 17.53 15.10
C MET A 1 7.14 16.89 13.86
N ALA A 2 8.44 17.04 13.55
CA ALA A 2 9.01 16.47 12.31
C ALA A 2 8.81 14.95 12.14
N THR A 3 8.94 14.16 13.21
CA THR A 3 8.69 12.71 13.16
C THR A 3 7.22 12.37 12.92
N ASP A 4 6.29 13.15 13.48
CA ASP A 4 4.85 12.93 13.28
C ASP A 4 4.42 13.32 11.88
N ASP A 5 5.05 14.37 11.31
CA ASP A 5 4.86 14.77 9.92
C ASP A 5 5.37 13.70 8.95
N LEU A 6 6.52 13.06 9.23
CA LEU A 6 6.99 11.90 8.47
C LEU A 6 6.01 10.72 8.55
N ARG A 7 5.47 10.41 9.73
CA ARG A 7 4.45 9.35 9.88
C ARG A 7 3.20 9.68 9.06
N ALA A 8 2.73 10.91 9.10
CA ALA A 8 1.58 11.37 8.31
C ALA A 8 1.86 11.27 6.80
N HIS A 9 3.08 11.63 6.37
CA HIS A 9 3.51 11.48 4.98
C HIS A 9 3.50 10.03 4.52
N LEU A 10 4.04 9.11 5.32
CA LEU A 10 4.04 7.66 5.03
C LEU A 10 2.61 7.09 4.95
N LEU A 11 1.71 7.53 5.84
CA LEU A 11 0.28 7.15 5.76
C LEU A 11 -0.39 7.68 4.50
N LYS A 12 -0.03 8.89 4.04
CA LYS A 12 -0.53 9.44 2.78
C LYS A 12 -0.09 8.60 1.59
N LEU A 13 1.21 8.27 1.49
CA LEU A 13 1.73 7.39 0.43
C LEU A 13 1.06 6.01 0.45
N GLN A 14 0.85 5.46 1.65
CA GLN A 14 0.14 4.20 1.80
C GLN A 14 -1.31 4.28 1.30
N GLN A 15 -2.02 5.36 1.61
CA GLN A 15 -3.38 5.56 1.12
C GLN A 15 -3.40 5.79 -0.40
N GLU A 16 -2.42 6.49 -0.97
CA GLU A 16 -2.27 6.65 -2.42
C GLU A 16 -2.07 5.31 -3.12
N GLN A 17 -1.24 4.42 -2.56
CA GLN A 17 -1.08 3.05 -3.05
C GLN A 17 -2.40 2.27 -3.01
N LEU A 18 -3.15 2.35 -1.90
CA LEU A 18 -4.47 1.71 -1.78
C LEU A 18 -5.49 2.30 -2.76
N ASN A 19 -5.43 3.60 -3.03
CA ASN A 19 -6.30 4.26 -3.99
C ASN A 19 -5.97 3.82 -5.43
N ALA A 20 -4.70 3.63 -5.78
CA ALA A 20 -4.29 3.09 -7.06
C ALA A 20 -4.86 1.67 -7.27
N ILE A 21 -4.74 0.80 -6.26
CA ILE A 21 -5.39 -0.52 -6.25
C ILE A 21 -6.91 -0.38 -6.38
N GLY A 22 -7.51 0.57 -5.65
CA GLY A 22 -8.94 0.84 -5.64
C GLY A 22 -9.50 1.29 -7.00
N ARG A 23 -8.70 1.97 -7.83
CA ARG A 23 -9.06 2.42 -9.18
C ARG A 23 -8.64 1.45 -10.28
N GLY A 24 -7.83 0.44 -9.98
CA GLY A 24 -7.22 -0.40 -11.02
C GLY A 24 -6.13 0.34 -11.82
N ASP A 25 -5.48 1.31 -11.20
CA ASP A 25 -4.42 2.15 -11.78
C ASP A 25 -3.05 1.52 -11.52
N TYR A 26 -2.58 0.69 -12.45
CA TYR A 26 -1.33 -0.07 -12.28
C TYR A 26 -0.10 0.82 -12.32
N GLU A 27 -0.10 1.86 -13.15
CA GLU A 27 1.05 2.75 -13.31
C GLU A 27 1.35 3.49 -12.00
N ALA A 28 0.34 4.12 -11.40
CA ALA A 28 0.48 4.77 -10.10
C ALA A 28 0.84 3.77 -8.98
N TYR A 29 0.34 2.54 -9.04
CA TYR A 29 0.73 1.49 -8.10
C TYR A 29 2.22 1.12 -8.26
N ALA A 30 2.70 0.96 -9.49
CA ALA A 30 4.07 0.57 -9.78
C ALA A 30 5.08 1.64 -9.36
N GLU A 31 4.76 2.93 -9.50
CA GLU A 31 5.61 4.05 -9.04
C GLU A 31 5.90 4.01 -7.54
N LEU A 32 4.94 3.50 -6.74
CA LEU A 32 5.06 3.40 -5.29
C LEU A 32 5.67 2.07 -4.82
N CYS A 33 5.97 1.14 -5.72
CA CYS A 33 6.45 -0.19 -5.38
C CYS A 33 7.88 -0.45 -5.90
N CYS A 34 8.66 -1.19 -5.13
CA CYS A 34 9.91 -1.73 -5.63
C CYS A 34 9.64 -2.75 -6.75
N GLY A 35 10.42 -2.69 -7.85
CA GLY A 35 10.35 -3.69 -8.92
C GLY A 35 10.62 -5.13 -8.45
N ARG A 36 11.28 -5.30 -7.30
CA ARG A 36 11.54 -6.57 -6.61
C ARG A 36 10.77 -6.69 -5.30
N MET A 37 9.62 -6.02 -5.17
CA MET A 37 8.80 -6.10 -3.97
C MET A 37 8.42 -7.55 -3.69
N SER A 38 8.59 -7.98 -2.44
CA SER A 38 8.17 -9.32 -2.00
C SER A 38 6.77 -9.28 -1.39
N CYS A 39 6.01 -10.38 -1.50
CA CYS A 39 4.63 -10.44 -1.06
C CYS A 39 4.25 -11.79 -0.45
N PHE A 40 3.54 -11.74 0.68
CA PHE A 40 2.63 -12.80 1.13
C PHE A 40 1.20 -12.28 1.08
N GLU A 41 0.33 -12.97 0.35
CA GLU A 41 -1.10 -12.68 0.30
C GLU A 41 -1.91 -13.95 -0.03
N PRO A 42 -3.24 -13.96 0.19
CA PRO A 42 -4.06 -15.16 -0.02
C PRO A 42 -3.90 -15.76 -1.43
N GLU A 43 -3.77 -14.90 -2.43
CA GLU A 43 -3.60 -15.24 -3.83
C GLU A 43 -2.29 -15.97 -4.11
N ALA A 44 -1.25 -15.74 -3.30
CA ALA A 44 0.04 -16.42 -3.40
C ALA A 44 0.03 -17.86 -2.83
N ARG A 45 -1.11 -18.30 -2.26
CA ARG A 45 -1.32 -19.68 -1.78
C ARG A 45 -0.23 -20.17 -0.82
N GLY A 46 0.23 -19.29 0.08
CA GLY A 46 1.26 -19.61 1.06
C GLY A 46 2.70 -19.52 0.56
N ASN A 47 2.92 -19.09 -0.69
CA ASN A 47 4.26 -18.89 -1.25
C ASN A 47 4.69 -17.43 -1.11
N LEU A 48 6.00 -17.22 -1.00
CA LEU A 48 6.60 -15.90 -1.15
C LEU A 48 6.71 -15.59 -2.64
N VAL A 49 6.09 -14.49 -3.07
CA VAL A 49 6.20 -13.98 -4.45
C VAL A 49 7.13 -12.79 -4.47
N GLU A 50 7.92 -12.64 -5.55
CA GLU A 50 8.75 -11.47 -5.81
C GLU A 50 8.37 -10.83 -7.15
N GLY A 51 8.28 -9.49 -7.15
CA GLY A 51 8.08 -8.68 -8.35
C GLY A 51 6.63 -8.26 -8.63
N LEU A 52 6.50 -7.25 -9.47
CA LEU A 52 5.21 -6.64 -9.83
C LEU A 52 4.34 -7.46 -10.83
N PRO A 53 4.87 -8.29 -11.75
CA PRO A 53 4.03 -9.00 -12.74
C PRO A 53 2.92 -9.87 -12.13
N PHE A 54 3.15 -10.46 -10.95
CA PHE A 54 2.12 -11.21 -10.22
C PHE A 54 0.90 -10.33 -9.91
N HIS A 55 1.15 -9.12 -9.42
CA HIS A 55 0.12 -8.15 -9.06
C HIS A 55 -0.55 -7.54 -10.31
N GLU A 56 0.24 -7.22 -11.35
CA GLU A 56 -0.24 -6.62 -12.62
C GLU A 56 -1.38 -7.43 -13.27
N THR A 57 -1.31 -8.76 -13.14
CA THR A 57 -2.36 -9.69 -13.61
C THR A 57 -3.75 -9.26 -13.11
N TYR A 58 -3.88 -8.90 -11.83
CA TYR A 58 -5.15 -8.50 -11.22
C TYR A 58 -5.64 -7.13 -11.68
N PHE A 59 -4.74 -6.22 -12.03
CA PHE A 59 -5.10 -4.92 -12.61
C PHE A 59 -5.69 -5.09 -14.02
N LYS A 60 -5.07 -5.92 -14.87
CA LYS A 60 -5.56 -6.23 -16.22
C LYS A 60 -6.95 -6.85 -16.21
N HIS A 61 -7.18 -7.83 -15.32
CA HIS A 61 -8.50 -8.46 -15.19
C HIS A 61 -9.58 -7.48 -14.75
N ARG A 62 -9.24 -6.58 -13.83
CA ARG A 62 -10.20 -5.60 -13.32
C ARG A 62 -10.59 -4.57 -14.38
N ALA A 63 -9.63 -4.08 -15.16
CA ALA A 63 -9.88 -3.16 -16.26
C ALA A 63 -10.81 -3.79 -17.31
N ALA A 64 -10.60 -5.07 -17.64
CA ALA A 64 -11.45 -5.79 -18.58
C ALA A 64 -12.88 -6.03 -18.07
N GLY A 65 -13.07 -6.18 -16.76
CA GLY A 65 -14.36 -6.50 -16.14
C GLY A 65 -15.28 -5.31 -15.86
N GLY A 66 -14.88 -4.07 -16.21
CA GLY A 66 -15.69 -2.87 -15.95
C GLY A 66 -16.00 -2.63 -14.46
N ALA A 67 -15.13 -3.09 -13.57
CA ALA A 67 -15.39 -3.11 -12.14
C ALA A 67 -15.54 -1.70 -11.56
N THR A 68 -16.51 -1.53 -10.65
CA THR A 68 -16.70 -0.28 -9.91
C THR A 68 -15.49 0.06 -9.05
N ALA A 69 -15.26 1.35 -8.81
CA ALA A 69 -14.19 1.81 -7.94
C ALA A 69 -14.40 1.27 -6.51
N LEU A 70 -13.33 0.76 -5.90
CA LEU A 70 -13.37 0.26 -4.52
C LEU A 70 -12.93 1.38 -3.58
N LEU A 71 -13.68 1.60 -2.51
CA LEU A 71 -13.29 2.51 -1.46
C LEU A 71 -12.43 1.75 -0.44
N ASN A 72 -11.22 2.25 -0.19
CA ASN A 72 -10.26 1.64 0.72
C ASN A 72 -10.04 2.54 1.94
N THR A 73 -10.18 1.98 3.14
CA THR A 73 -9.97 2.69 4.39
C THR A 73 -8.99 1.92 5.28
N MET A 74 -7.96 2.60 5.79
CA MET A 74 -7.09 2.05 6.82
C MET A 74 -7.71 2.31 8.20
N SER A 75 -8.12 1.24 8.88
CA SER A 75 -8.58 1.30 10.27
C SER A 75 -7.40 1.16 11.22
N ARG A 76 -7.28 2.13 12.14
CA ARG A 76 -6.24 2.24 13.19
C ARG A 76 -4.81 2.02 12.65
N PRO A 77 -4.35 2.79 11.64
CA PRO A 77 -3.03 2.59 11.09
C PRO A 77 -1.94 2.96 12.10
N LEU A 78 -0.88 2.16 12.13
CA LEU A 78 0.31 2.37 12.96
C LEU A 78 1.55 2.44 12.06
N VAL A 79 2.41 3.43 12.30
CA VAL A 79 3.71 3.59 11.62
C VAL A 79 4.84 3.41 12.63
N GLN A 80 5.66 2.39 12.42
CA GLN A 80 6.91 2.18 13.13
C GLN A 80 8.07 2.58 12.22
N LEU A 81 8.83 3.60 12.60
CA LEU A 81 10.03 4.02 11.88
C LEU A 81 11.21 3.11 12.25
N LEU A 82 12.05 2.80 11.26
CA LEU A 82 13.18 1.88 11.36
C LEU A 82 14.48 2.53 10.88
N GLY A 83 15.53 2.42 11.68
CA GLY A 83 16.91 2.85 11.38
C GLY A 83 17.06 4.37 11.26
N GLY A 84 18.02 4.96 11.97
CA GLY A 84 18.10 6.42 12.13
C GLY A 84 17.13 6.95 13.20
N GLU A 85 17.28 8.21 13.59
CA GLU A 85 16.43 8.86 14.59
C GLU A 85 15.44 9.82 13.92
N GLY A 86 14.19 9.82 14.39
CA GLY A 86 13.18 10.79 13.95
C GLY A 86 12.93 10.77 12.44
N ASP A 87 13.15 11.92 11.79
CA ASP A 87 12.98 12.14 10.36
C ASP A 87 14.15 11.63 9.49
N ALA A 88 15.25 11.19 10.11
CA ALA A 88 16.35 10.50 9.45
C ALA A 88 16.04 9.01 9.21
N ALA A 89 14.81 8.56 9.47
CA ALA A 89 14.39 7.18 9.27
C ALA A 89 14.72 6.69 7.84
N VAL A 90 15.26 5.48 7.71
CA VAL A 90 15.58 4.84 6.41
C VAL A 90 14.56 3.78 6.01
N GLY A 91 13.79 3.28 6.96
CA GLY A 91 12.73 2.32 6.76
C GLY A 91 11.50 2.64 7.60
N ALA A 92 10.37 2.07 7.23
CA ALA A 92 9.14 2.12 8.02
C ALA A 92 8.33 0.85 7.85
N VAL A 93 7.62 0.45 8.91
CA VAL A 93 6.59 -0.58 8.87
C VAL A 93 5.26 0.09 9.13
N ILE A 94 4.31 -0.13 8.23
CA ILE A 94 2.94 0.36 8.35
C ILE A 94 2.02 -0.84 8.51
N SER A 95 1.29 -0.91 9.62
CA SER A 95 0.34 -1.98 9.91
C SER A 95 -1.05 -1.41 10.14
N TYR A 96 -2.07 -2.02 9.55
CA TYR A 96 -3.46 -1.57 9.63
C TYR A 96 -4.44 -2.69 9.30
N VAL A 97 -5.71 -2.49 9.67
CA VAL A 97 -6.81 -3.28 9.11
C VAL A 97 -7.36 -2.53 7.90
N ARG A 98 -7.31 -3.13 6.72
CA ARG A 98 -7.89 -2.54 5.50
C ARG A 98 -9.35 -2.93 5.39
N LEU A 99 -10.21 -1.94 5.34
CA LEU A 99 -11.62 -2.09 5.00
C LEU A 99 -11.81 -1.74 3.53
N VAL A 100 -12.44 -2.64 2.77
CA VAL A 100 -12.77 -2.42 1.37
C VAL A 100 -14.28 -2.45 1.20
N GLN A 101 -14.84 -1.34 0.75
CA GLN A 101 -16.26 -1.20 0.50
C GLN A 101 -16.52 -1.23 -1.00
N VAL A 102 -17.46 -2.08 -1.41
CA VAL A 102 -17.93 -2.22 -2.78
C VAL A 102 -19.44 -2.06 -2.81
N LYS A 103 -19.95 -1.47 -3.90
CA LYS A 103 -21.38 -1.45 -4.19
C LYS A 103 -21.67 -2.59 -5.16
N ASP A 104 -22.57 -3.50 -4.79
CA ASP A 104 -23.00 -4.59 -5.66
C ASP A 104 -23.95 -4.10 -6.78
N ALA A 105 -24.39 -5.00 -7.66
CA ALA A 105 -25.23 -4.70 -8.80
C ALA A 105 -26.60 -4.15 -8.37
N GLU A 106 -27.09 -4.55 -7.21
CA GLU A 106 -28.34 -4.12 -6.58
C GLU A 106 -28.20 -2.81 -5.80
N GLY A 107 -26.98 -2.28 -5.72
CA GLY A 107 -26.67 -1.01 -5.08
C GLY A 107 -26.46 -1.09 -3.57
N LYS A 108 -26.38 -2.28 -2.99
CA LYS A 108 -26.08 -2.51 -1.59
C LYS A 108 -24.57 -2.47 -1.36
N HIS A 109 -24.17 -1.98 -0.19
CA HIS A 109 -22.77 -1.92 0.20
C HIS A 109 -22.35 -3.21 0.90
N ALA A 110 -21.28 -3.83 0.41
CA ALA A 110 -20.57 -4.91 1.10
C ALA A 110 -19.21 -4.39 1.57
N THR A 111 -18.80 -4.79 2.77
CA THR A 111 -17.50 -4.45 3.35
C THR A 111 -16.72 -5.73 3.61
N THR A 112 -15.47 -5.77 3.16
CA THR A 112 -14.51 -6.83 3.50
C THR A 112 -13.36 -6.25 4.32
N ALA A 113 -12.70 -7.11 5.10
CA ALA A 113 -11.61 -6.72 5.97
C ALA A 113 -10.39 -7.64 5.76
N THR A 114 -9.20 -7.06 5.78
CA THR A 114 -7.90 -7.77 5.79
C THR A 114 -6.95 -7.10 6.77
N GLN A 115 -6.03 -7.85 7.36
CA GLN A 115 -4.92 -7.27 8.12
C GLN A 115 -3.73 -7.13 7.16
N GLU A 116 -3.18 -5.92 7.04
CA GLU A 116 -2.06 -5.65 6.15
C GLU A 116 -0.87 -5.10 6.93
N THR A 117 0.33 -5.58 6.58
CA THR A 117 1.61 -5.01 7.00
C THR A 117 2.43 -4.71 5.77
N ARG A 118 2.95 -3.49 5.67
CA ARG A 118 3.77 -3.03 4.54
C ARG A 118 5.06 -2.44 5.03
N VAL A 119 6.16 -2.83 4.40
CA VAL A 119 7.49 -2.27 4.67
C VAL A 119 7.81 -1.26 3.58
N TRP A 120 8.21 -0.07 3.99
CA TRP A 120 8.61 1.02 3.13
C TRP A 120 10.09 1.32 3.34
N GLU A 121 10.80 1.58 2.25
CA GLU A 121 12.22 1.93 2.25
C GLU A 121 12.40 3.31 1.63
N ARG A 122 13.21 4.15 2.28
CA ARG A 122 13.60 5.45 1.74
C ARG A 122 14.72 5.26 0.73
N ARG A 123 14.44 5.52 -0.55
CA ARG A 123 15.41 5.39 -1.65
C ARG A 123 16.27 6.62 -1.87
N ARG A 124 15.69 7.80 -1.62
CA ARG A 124 16.40 9.07 -1.76
C ARG A 124 16.16 9.93 -0.52
N PRO A 125 17.20 10.63 -0.03
CA PRO A 125 17.03 11.59 1.05
C PRO A 125 16.12 12.73 0.60
N GLY A 126 15.51 13.42 1.57
CA GLY A 126 14.71 14.60 1.27
C GLY A 126 15.55 15.81 0.86
N THR A 127 14.97 16.65 0.02
CA THR A 127 15.60 17.90 -0.44
C THR A 127 14.54 18.98 -0.60
N GLY A 128 14.76 20.19 -0.08
CA GLY A 128 13.94 21.37 -0.38
C GLY A 128 12.43 21.10 -0.34
N ALA A 129 11.80 21.08 -1.51
CA ALA A 129 10.36 20.88 -1.70
C ALA A 129 9.83 19.47 -1.36
N GLU A 130 10.71 18.45 -1.31
CA GLU A 130 10.39 17.07 -0.91
C GLU A 130 11.17 16.70 0.36
N PRO A 131 10.78 17.23 1.54
CA PRO A 131 11.57 17.09 2.77
C PRO A 131 11.68 15.64 3.26
N TRP A 132 10.75 14.78 2.87
CA TRP A 132 10.71 13.38 3.29
C TRP A 132 11.40 12.42 2.30
N GLY A 133 11.82 12.91 1.13
CA GLY A 133 12.50 12.11 0.12
C GLY A 133 11.58 11.09 -0.54
N THR A 134 12.16 10.16 -1.31
CA THR A 134 11.40 9.16 -2.05
C THR A 134 11.30 7.86 -1.24
N TRP A 135 10.07 7.41 -0.98
CA TRP A 135 9.79 6.15 -0.30
C TRP A 135 9.09 5.18 -1.25
N ILE A 136 9.47 3.91 -1.18
CA ILE A 136 8.81 2.85 -1.96
C ILE A 136 8.46 1.66 -1.07
N ASN A 137 7.36 0.99 -1.38
CA ASN A 137 6.96 -0.24 -0.73
C ASN A 137 7.82 -1.41 -1.22
N VAL A 138 8.49 -2.08 -0.29
CA VAL A 138 9.43 -3.18 -0.59
C VAL A 138 8.91 -4.55 -0.15
N HIS A 139 7.92 -4.57 0.73
CA HIS A 139 7.27 -5.79 1.17
C HIS A 139 5.79 -5.57 1.52
N LEU A 140 4.95 -6.56 1.22
CA LEU A 140 3.56 -6.67 1.64
C LEU A 140 3.33 -8.03 2.32
N HIS A 141 2.64 -8.00 3.45
CA HIS A 141 1.96 -9.15 4.01
C HIS A 141 0.47 -8.81 4.18
N ARG A 142 -0.42 -9.58 3.55
CA ARG A 142 -1.88 -9.46 3.68
C ARG A 142 -2.48 -10.77 4.16
N SER A 143 -3.27 -10.73 5.22
CA SER A 143 -4.03 -11.87 5.75
C SER A 143 -5.53 -11.55 5.88
N PRO A 144 -6.41 -12.57 5.83
CA PRO A 144 -7.81 -12.40 6.16
C PRO A 144 -8.00 -11.91 7.60
N ALA A 145 -8.97 -11.03 7.83
CA ALA A 145 -9.30 -10.52 9.16
C ALA A 145 -9.96 -11.57 10.06
#